data_AF-A0A523HPT7-F1
#
_entry.id   AF-A0A523HPT7-F1
#
_cell.length_a   1.000
_cell.length_b   1.000
_cell.length_c   1.000
_cell.angle_alpha   90.00
_cell.angle_beta   90.00
_cell.angle_gamma   90.00
#
_symmetry.space_group_name_H-M   'P 1'
#
loop_
_entity.id
_entity.type
_entity.pdbx_description
1 polymer ?
#
loop_
_entity_poly.entity_id
_entity_poly.type
_entity_poly.pdbx_seq_one_letter_code
_entity_poly.pdbx_strand_id
1 'polypeptide(L)'
;MAKRQESSLCEYCGRKYLKCRFNKHHQKYCTSKMCVIKRRQERQAQHYCRNYRNDKNFADRERERCREGIRKRREDARENIPNGILATSSPPMRIDMGLLATGLLSQWIDSKDPMEVEAAARRLEKRGQQLAITTLSLRGAPI
;
A
#
# COMPACT_ATOMS: atom_id res chain seq x y z
N MET A 1 -50.15 -6.40 -20.74
CA MET A 1 -49.58 -5.47 -19.75
C MET A 1 -48.06 -5.64 -19.70
N ALA A 2 -47.30 -4.88 -20.51
CA ALA A 2 -45.84 -4.95 -20.50
C ALA A 2 -45.30 -4.34 -19.20
N LYS A 3 -44.77 -5.16 -18.29
CA LYS A 3 -44.16 -4.69 -17.04
C LYS A 3 -42.94 -3.81 -17.37
N ARG A 4 -42.94 -2.57 -16.88
CA ARG A 4 -41.82 -1.61 -17.04
C ARG A 4 -40.52 -2.29 -16.59
N GLN A 5 -39.49 -2.24 -17.44
CA GLN A 5 -38.16 -2.70 -17.06
C GLN A 5 -37.58 -1.71 -16.05
N GLU A 6 -37.19 -2.20 -14.87
CA GLU A 6 -36.54 -1.39 -13.85
C GLU A 6 -35.17 -0.93 -14.34
N SER A 7 -34.99 0.39 -14.41
CA SER A 7 -33.67 0.99 -14.60
C SER A 7 -32.90 0.96 -13.28
N SER A 8 -31.60 0.68 -13.36
CA SER A 8 -30.70 0.62 -12.21
C SER A 8 -29.36 1.25 -12.55
N LEU A 9 -28.59 1.61 -11.53
CA LEU A 9 -27.21 2.03 -11.68
C LEU A 9 -26.28 0.82 -11.63
N CYS A 10 -25.25 0.84 -12.47
CA CYS A 10 -24.18 -0.16 -12.47
C CYS A 10 -23.28 0.03 -11.24
N GLU A 11 -23.04 -1.04 -10.47
CA GLU A 11 -22.19 -0.99 -9.27
C GLU A 11 -20.73 -0.60 -9.57
N TYR A 12 -20.24 -0.84 -10.80
CA TYR A 12 -18.84 -0.51 -11.17
C TYR A 12 -18.68 0.90 -11.75
N CYS A 13 -19.53 1.30 -12.71
CA CYS A 13 -19.33 2.54 -13.47
C CYS A 13 -20.42 3.59 -13.26
N GLY A 14 -21.42 3.31 -12.41
CA GLY A 14 -22.52 4.23 -12.11
C GLY A 14 -23.50 4.48 -13.26
N ARG A 15 -23.28 3.92 -14.46
CA ARG A 15 -24.18 4.14 -15.60
C ARG A 15 -25.56 3.54 -15.34
N LYS A 16 -26.61 4.29 -15.71
CA LYS A 16 -27.97 3.77 -15.78
C LYS A 16 -28.05 2.69 -16.86
N TYR A 17 -28.69 1.58 -16.55
CA TYR A 17 -28.96 0.51 -17.49
C TYR A 17 -30.24 -0.23 -17.12
N LEU A 18 -30.82 -0.96 -18.07
CA LEU A 18 -32.03 -1.74 -17.86
C LEU A 18 -31.66 -3.12 -17.30
N LYS A 19 -32.22 -3.46 -16.13
CA LYS A 19 -32.01 -4.78 -15.53
C LYS A 19 -32.75 -5.82 -16.36
N CYS A 20 -32.05 -6.88 -16.75
CA CYS A 20 -32.71 -8.07 -17.28
C CYS A 20 -33.33 -8.85 -16.11
N ARG A 21 -34.66 -9.00 -16.11
CA ARG A 21 -35.40 -9.66 -15.02
C ARG A 21 -35.05 -11.14 -14.88
N PHE A 22 -34.88 -11.83 -16.00
CA PHE A 22 -34.62 -13.27 -16.03
C PHE A 22 -33.16 -13.60 -15.76
N ASN A 23 -32.25 -12.71 -16.14
CA ASN A 23 -30.83 -12.96 -16.00
C ASN A 23 -30.28 -12.28 -14.75
N LYS A 24 -30.20 -13.03 -13.63
CA LYS A 24 -29.57 -12.58 -12.37
C LYS A 24 -28.20 -11.97 -12.58
N HIS A 25 -27.49 -12.41 -13.61
CA HIS A 25 -26.20 -11.86 -13.93
C HIS A 25 -26.30 -10.38 -14.36
N HIS A 26 -27.30 -9.97 -15.11
CA HIS A 26 -27.46 -8.58 -15.57
C HIS A 26 -28.25 -7.71 -14.57
N GLN A 27 -28.22 -8.05 -13.28
CA GLN A 27 -28.91 -7.28 -12.23
C GLN A 27 -28.01 -6.30 -11.47
N LYS A 28 -26.68 -6.44 -11.55
CA LYS A 28 -25.72 -5.58 -10.83
C LYS A 28 -24.84 -4.68 -11.71
N TYR A 29 -24.49 -5.17 -12.89
CA TYR A 29 -23.55 -4.52 -13.81
C TYR A 29 -24.19 -4.27 -15.16
N CYS A 30 -23.84 -3.15 -15.78
CA CYS A 30 -24.21 -2.88 -17.17
C CYS A 30 -23.37 -3.72 -18.16
N THR A 31 -23.72 -3.68 -19.43
CA THR A 31 -23.08 -4.45 -20.52
C THR A 31 -21.77 -3.84 -21.05
N SER A 32 -21.31 -2.72 -20.48
CA SER A 32 -20.03 -2.13 -20.84
C SER A 32 -18.87 -3.12 -20.63
N LYS A 33 -17.93 -3.18 -21.58
CA LYS A 33 -16.79 -4.12 -21.59
C LYS A 33 -16.06 -4.16 -20.24
N MET A 34 -15.76 -3.00 -19.66
CA MET A 34 -15.07 -2.92 -18.36
C MET A 34 -15.90 -3.50 -17.21
N CYS A 35 -17.22 -3.28 -17.21
CA CYS A 35 -18.12 -3.81 -16.20
C CYS A 35 -18.24 -5.34 -16.31
N VAL A 36 -18.26 -5.88 -17.53
CA VAL A 36 -18.28 -7.32 -17.79
C VAL A 36 -16.98 -7.97 -17.30
N ILE A 37 -15.82 -7.34 -17.55
CA ILE A 37 -14.52 -7.81 -17.05
C ILE A 37 -14.50 -7.82 -15.52
N LYS A 38 -14.86 -6.70 -14.88
CA LYS A 38 -14.89 -6.60 -13.41
C LYS A 38 -15.78 -7.68 -12.79
N ARG A 39 -16.98 -7.85 -13.34
CA ARG A 39 -17.93 -8.88 -12.93
C ARG A 39 -17.41 -10.30 -13.15
N ARG A 40 -16.62 -10.56 -14.20
CA ARG A 40 -15.95 -11.86 -14.38
C ARG A 40 -14.90 -12.07 -13.29
N GLN A 41 -14.08 -11.06 -12.98
CA GLN A 41 -13.08 -11.13 -11.92
C GLN A 41 -13.71 -11.40 -10.55
N GLU A 42 -14.82 -10.73 -10.21
CA GLU A 42 -15.52 -10.97 -8.95
C GLU A 42 -16.09 -12.39 -8.84
N ARG A 43 -16.66 -12.91 -9.93
CA ARG A 43 -17.13 -14.31 -9.96
C ARG A 43 -15.98 -15.28 -9.76
N GLN A 44 -14.84 -15.03 -10.41
CA GLN A 44 -13.64 -15.85 -10.25
C GLN A 44 -13.12 -15.79 -8.81
N ALA A 45 -13.07 -14.60 -8.20
CA ALA A 45 -12.66 -14.42 -6.81
C ALA A 45 -13.59 -15.14 -5.84
N GLN A 46 -14.91 -15.02 -6.01
CA GLN A 46 -15.89 -15.72 -5.19
C GLN A 46 -15.77 -17.25 -5.33
N HIS A 47 -15.65 -17.74 -6.56
CA HIS A 47 -15.43 -19.16 -6.83
C HIS A 47 -14.15 -19.67 -6.18
N TYR A 48 -13.05 -18.93 -6.33
CA TYR A 48 -11.77 -19.27 -5.71
C TYR A 48 -11.88 -19.31 -4.19
N CYS A 49 -12.40 -18.25 -3.55
CA CYS A 49 -12.58 -18.20 -2.10
C CYS A 49 -13.47 -19.34 -1.58
N ARG A 50 -14.54 -19.66 -2.31
CA ARG A 50 -15.43 -20.77 -1.96
C ARG A 50 -14.70 -22.11 -2.03
N ASN A 51 -13.99 -22.39 -3.11
CA ASN A 51 -13.29 -23.66 -3.28
C ASN A 51 -12.11 -23.78 -2.32
N TYR A 52 -11.37 -22.71 -2.08
CA TYR A 52 -10.29 -22.72 -1.09
C TYR A 52 -10.77 -23.07 0.32
N ARG A 53 -11.98 -22.64 0.70
CA ARG A 53 -12.57 -22.96 2.01
C ARG A 53 -13.18 -24.36 2.08
N ASN A 54 -13.83 -24.79 1.01
CA ASN A 54 -14.71 -25.98 1.04
C ASN A 54 -14.09 -27.23 0.41
N ASP A 55 -13.11 -27.08 -0.49
CA ASP A 55 -12.42 -28.17 -1.16
C ASP A 55 -10.97 -28.25 -0.69
N LYS A 56 -10.69 -29.25 0.16
CA LYS A 56 -9.36 -29.47 0.73
C LYS A 56 -8.31 -29.76 -0.35
N ASN A 57 -8.67 -30.51 -1.40
CA ASN A 57 -7.77 -30.83 -2.50
C ASN A 57 -7.43 -29.58 -3.34
N PHE A 58 -8.38 -28.65 -3.48
CA PHE A 58 -8.12 -27.35 -4.09
C PHE A 58 -7.17 -26.51 -3.23
N ALA A 59 -7.41 -26.44 -1.92
CA ALA A 59 -6.57 -25.67 -1.00
C ALA A 59 -5.14 -26.20 -0.94
N ASP A 60 -4.95 -27.51 -0.87
CA ASP A 60 -3.61 -28.13 -0.79
C ASP A 60 -2.82 -27.93 -2.09
N ARG A 61 -3.46 -28.09 -3.27
CA ARG A 61 -2.82 -27.76 -4.56
C ARG A 61 -2.39 -26.30 -4.67
N GLU A 62 -3.20 -25.40 -4.15
CA GLU A 62 -2.90 -23.97 -4.19
C GLU A 62 -1.76 -23.59 -3.24
N ARG A 63 -1.70 -24.22 -2.06
CA ARG A 63 -0.57 -24.09 -1.14
C ARG A 63 0.73 -24.59 -1.77
N GLU A 64 0.67 -25.73 -2.45
CA GLU A 64 1.83 -26.28 -3.12
C GLU A 64 2.32 -25.37 -4.25
N ARG A 65 1.41 -24.91 -5.12
CA ARG A 65 1.73 -23.92 -6.15
C ARG A 65 2.39 -22.66 -5.57
N CYS A 66 1.88 -22.17 -4.44
CA CYS A 66 2.46 -20.99 -3.78
C CYS A 66 3.88 -21.25 -3.27
N ARG A 67 4.12 -22.43 -2.67
CA ARG A 67 5.45 -22.85 -2.22
C ARG A 67 6.42 -22.97 -3.39
N GLU A 68 6.01 -23.62 -4.48
CA GLU A 68 6.80 -23.73 -5.71
C GLU A 68 7.13 -22.34 -6.28
N GLY A 69 6.16 -21.43 -6.33
CA GLY A 69 6.39 -20.06 -6.80
C GLY A 69 7.35 -19.25 -5.91
N ILE A 70 7.32 -19.47 -4.60
CA ILE A 70 8.31 -18.87 -3.67
C ILE A 70 9.68 -19.51 -3.88
N ARG A 71 9.75 -20.83 -4.01
CA ARG A 71 10.98 -21.57 -4.26
C ARG A 71 11.64 -21.08 -5.55
N LYS A 72 10.88 -21.03 -6.65
CA LYS A 72 11.35 -20.54 -7.94
C LYS A 72 11.85 -19.10 -7.84
N ARG A 73 11.11 -18.20 -7.20
CA ARG A 73 11.59 -16.81 -6.99
C ARG A 73 12.90 -16.74 -6.19
N ARG A 74 13.11 -17.65 -5.24
CA ARG A 74 14.36 -17.73 -4.47
C ARG A 74 15.50 -18.31 -5.32
N GLU A 75 15.21 -19.28 -6.18
CA GLU A 75 16.16 -19.84 -7.14
C GLU A 75 16.54 -18.78 -8.19
N ASP A 76 15.56 -18.13 -8.81
CA ASP A 76 15.77 -17.00 -9.74
C ASP A 76 16.57 -15.87 -9.06
N ALA A 77 16.32 -15.57 -7.78
CA ALA A 77 17.08 -14.57 -7.04
C ALA A 77 18.51 -15.01 -6.69
N ARG A 78 18.78 -16.32 -6.62
CA ARG A 78 20.12 -16.88 -6.42
C ARG A 78 20.89 -16.94 -7.75
N GLU A 79 20.21 -17.27 -8.84
CA GLU A 79 20.78 -17.34 -10.19
C GLU A 79 21.01 -15.96 -10.80
N ASN A 80 20.16 -14.99 -10.44
CA ASN A 80 20.34 -13.57 -10.77
C ASN A 80 21.03 -12.79 -9.65
N ILE A 81 21.74 -13.44 -8.71
CA ILE A 81 22.82 -12.74 -8.02
C ILE A 81 23.80 -12.40 -9.13
N PRO A 82 23.99 -11.13 -9.50
CA PRO A 82 24.97 -10.81 -10.51
C PRO A 82 26.30 -11.32 -9.97
N ASN A 83 26.91 -12.27 -10.67
CA ASN A 83 28.32 -12.58 -10.51
C ASN A 83 29.06 -11.25 -10.73
N GLY A 84 29.30 -10.50 -9.66
CA GLY A 84 29.78 -9.12 -9.75
C GLY A 84 28.84 -8.00 -9.31
N ILE A 85 27.92 -8.20 -8.35
CA ILE A 85 27.84 -7.16 -7.30
C ILE A 85 29.01 -7.44 -6.35
N LEU A 86 30.23 -7.16 -6.82
CA LEU A 86 31.16 -6.46 -5.95
C LEU A 86 30.30 -5.37 -5.31
N ALA A 87 30.27 -5.32 -3.98
CA ALA A 87 29.75 -4.17 -3.29
C ALA A 87 30.38 -2.96 -3.98
N THR A 88 29.66 -2.33 -4.91
CA THR A 88 30.04 -1.04 -5.40
C THR A 88 29.90 -0.24 -4.13
N SER A 89 31.06 0.16 -3.62
CA SER A 89 31.22 1.32 -2.78
C SER A 89 30.47 2.43 -3.50
N SER A 90 29.15 2.47 -3.31
CA SER A 90 28.40 3.70 -3.44
C SER A 90 29.24 4.67 -2.62
N PRO A 91 29.77 5.75 -3.22
CA PRO A 91 30.51 6.74 -2.44
C PRO A 91 29.60 7.02 -1.25
N PRO A 92 30.12 6.98 0.00
CA PRO A 92 29.28 7.03 1.19
C PRO A 92 28.28 8.14 0.97
N MET A 93 27.01 7.79 0.80
CA MET A 93 25.98 8.75 0.47
C MET A 93 26.02 9.72 1.63
N ARG A 94 26.59 10.90 1.39
CA ARG A 94 26.74 11.92 2.42
C ARG A 94 25.34 12.45 2.63
N ILE A 95 24.63 11.82 3.55
CA ILE A 95 23.35 12.32 4.01
C ILE A 95 23.68 13.60 4.76
N ASP A 96 23.31 14.73 4.17
CA ASP A 96 23.27 15.98 4.90
C ASP A 96 22.18 15.83 5.97
N MET A 97 22.63 15.61 7.21
CA MET A 97 21.74 15.45 8.36
C MET A 97 20.86 16.68 8.57
N GLY A 98 21.33 17.87 8.16
CA GLY A 98 20.54 19.10 8.16
C GLY A 98 19.37 19.02 7.20
N LEU A 99 19.61 18.59 5.95
CA LEU A 99 18.55 18.41 4.95
C LEU A 99 17.57 17.30 5.33
N LEU A 100 18.05 16.21 5.94
CA LEU A 100 17.19 15.15 6.44
C LEU A 100 16.27 15.66 7.56
N ALA A 101 16.82 16.40 8.52
CA ALA A 101 16.06 16.95 9.64
C ALA A 101 15.03 17.99 9.20
N THR A 102 15.37 18.88 8.26
CA THR A 102 14.42 19.88 7.71
C THR A 102 13.32 19.22 6.90
N GLY A 103 13.64 18.19 6.10
CA GLY A 103 12.65 17.38 5.38
C GLY A 103 11.66 16.70 6.33
N LEU A 104 12.15 16.10 7.42
CA LEU A 104 11.28 15.48 8.42
C LEU A 104 10.40 16.52 9.13
N LEU A 105 10.98 17.66 9.53
CA LEU A 105 10.26 18.73 10.22
C LEU A 105 9.15 19.32 9.36
N SER A 106 9.44 19.60 8.08
CA SER A 106 8.44 20.13 7.13
C SER A 106 7.24 19.20 6.97
N GLN A 107 7.48 17.88 6.94
CA GLN A 107 6.42 16.88 6.91
C GLN A 107 5.59 16.85 8.20
N TRP A 108 6.18 17.05 9.37
CA TRP A 108 5.47 17.02 10.65
C TRP A 108 4.62 18.25 10.92
N ILE A 109 5.06 19.42 10.44
CA ILE A 109 4.32 20.68 10.62
C ILE A 109 3.38 20.98 9.43
N ASP A 110 3.32 20.10 8.43
CA ASP A 110 2.58 20.24 7.17
C ASP A 110 2.80 21.61 6.50
N SER A 111 4.04 22.09 6.54
CA SER A 111 4.44 23.38 5.94
C SER A 111 5.60 23.18 4.99
N LYS A 112 5.56 23.93 3.89
CA LYS A 112 6.62 24.02 2.88
C LYS A 112 7.38 25.34 2.95
N ASP A 113 6.98 26.25 3.85
CA ASP A 113 7.66 27.53 4.04
C ASP A 113 8.97 27.32 4.83
N PRO A 114 10.14 27.62 4.25
CA PRO A 114 11.42 27.48 4.94
C PRO A 114 11.49 28.29 6.23
N MET A 115 10.84 29.46 6.30
CA MET A 115 10.84 30.30 7.50
C MET A 115 10.10 29.66 8.66
N GLU A 116 8.98 28.99 8.37
CA GLU A 116 8.19 28.28 9.39
C GLU A 116 8.92 27.03 9.91
N VAL A 117 9.58 26.29 9.00
CA VAL A 117 10.40 25.12 9.35
C VAL A 117 11.59 25.52 10.23
N GLU A 118 12.28 26.61 9.88
CA GLU A 118 13.39 27.12 10.67
C GLU A 118 12.93 27.60 12.07
N ALA A 119 11.81 28.32 12.14
CA ALA A 119 11.24 28.77 13.41
C ALA A 119 10.81 27.58 14.30
N ALA A 120 10.29 26.50 13.71
CA ALA A 120 10.00 25.27 14.44
C ALA A 120 11.27 24.58 14.93
N ALA A 121 12.30 24.47 14.09
CA ALA A 121 13.60 23.89 14.44
C ALA A 121 14.25 24.62 15.63
N ARG A 122 14.33 25.96 15.58
CA ARG A 122 14.89 26.79 16.68
C ARG A 122 14.12 26.64 17.99
N ARG A 123 12.79 26.45 17.93
CA ARG A 123 11.98 26.20 19.14
C ARG A 123 12.30 24.85 19.77
N LEU A 124 12.44 23.81 18.94
CA LEU A 124 12.82 22.47 19.40
C LEU A 124 14.24 22.44 19.98
N GLU A 125 15.18 23.14 19.36
CA GLU A 125 16.54 23.30 19.87
C GLU A 125 16.56 23.93 21.26
N LYS A 126 15.90 25.09 21.44
CA LYS A 126 15.79 25.78 22.74
C LYS A 126 15.18 24.88 23.82
N ARG A 127 14.12 24.13 23.48
CA ARG A 127 13.50 23.17 24.39
C ARG A 127 14.46 22.03 24.76
N GLY A 128 15.20 21.51 23.79
CA GLY A 128 16.23 20.50 24.01
C GLY A 128 17.34 20.99 24.95
N GLN A 129 17.83 22.20 24.75
CA GLN A 129 18.85 22.82 25.62
C GLN A 129 18.33 22.98 27.06
N GLN A 130 17.10 23.46 27.25
CA GLN A 130 16.50 23.55 28.58
C GLN A 130 16.39 22.19 29.27
N LEU A 131 15.97 21.15 28.54
CA LEU A 131 15.86 19.79 29.08
C LEU A 131 17.25 19.19 29.40
N ALA A 132 18.26 19.45 28.57
CA ALA A 132 19.63 19.02 28.81
C ALA A 132 20.22 19.67 30.07
N ILE A 133 20.03 20.98 30.24
CA ILE A 133 20.47 21.71 31.45
C ILE A 133 19.74 21.18 32.69
N THR A 134 18.43 20.95 32.59
CA THR A 134 17.62 20.42 33.71
C THR A 134 18.04 19.00 34.10
N THR A 135 18.35 18.15 33.11
CA THR A 135 18.77 16.75 33.36
C THR A 135 20.20 16.65 33.88
N LEU A 136 21.11 17.55 33.49
CA LEU A 136 22.46 17.65 34.07
C LEU A 136 22.42 18.15 35.53
N SER A 137 21.56 19.11 35.83
CA SER A 137 21.38 19.64 37.20
C SER A 137 20.79 18.59 38.16
N LEU A 138 19.89 17.71 37.68
CA LEU A 138 19.32 16.61 38.46
C LEU A 138 20.26 15.41 38.66
N ARG A 139 21.35 15.30 37.89
CA ARG A 139 22.32 14.19 37.97
C ARG A 139 23.60 14.48 38.76
N GLY A 140 23.72 15.65 39.39
CA GLY A 140 24.79 15.91 40.36
C GLY A 140 26.20 15.88 39.77
N ALA A 141 26.43 16.50 38.61
CA ALA A 141 27.79 16.72 38.13
C ALA A 141 28.40 17.94 38.86
N PRO A 142 29.54 17.80 39.57
CA PRO A 142 30.24 18.95 40.14
C PRO A 142 30.85 19.81 39.02
N ILE A 143 30.86 21.11 39.25
CA ILE A 143 31.47 22.17 38.41
C ILE A 143 32.98 21.97 38.33
#